data_AF-A0A1I3PW81-F1
#
_entry.id   AF-A0A1I3PW81-F1
#
_cell.length_a   1.000
_cell.length_b   1.000
_cell.length_c   1.000
_cell.angle_alpha   90.00
_cell.angle_beta   90.00
_cell.angle_gamma   90.00
#
_symmetry.space_group_name_H-M   'P 1'
#
loop_
_entity.id
_entity.type
_entity.pdbx_description
1 polymer ?
#
loop_
_entity_poly.entity_id
_entity_poly.type
_entity_poly.pdbx_seq_one_letter_code
_entity_poly.pdbx_strand_id
1 'polypeptide(L)' 'MAGSIFLAVIFLIFGFWMITVPWLLWWITESWRSKDAEGPSDLYIRISKITGVLFMIFGALNIVDIFV' A
#
# COMPACT_ATOMS: atom_id res chain seq x y z
N MET A 1 22.99 -3.04 2.89
CA MET A 1 22.61 -4.20 2.07
C MET A 1 21.48 -5.04 2.66
N ALA A 2 21.51 -5.52 3.91
CA ALA A 2 20.38 -6.30 4.45
C ALA A 2 19.10 -5.46 4.72
N GLY A 3 19.24 -4.22 5.19
CA GLY A 3 18.11 -3.34 5.47
C GLY A 3 17.32 -2.91 4.22
N SER A 4 17.98 -2.80 3.05
CA SER A 4 17.35 -2.40 1.79
C SER A 4 16.47 -3.51 1.21
N ILE A 5 16.86 -4.79 1.36
CA ILE A 5 16.06 -5.94 0.92
C ILE A 5 14.77 -6.05 1.74
N PHE A 6 14.89 -5.94 3.07
CA PHE A 6 13.73 -6.04 3.96
C PHE A 6 12.69 -4.94 3.66
N LEU A 7 13.15 -3.70 3.46
CA LEU A 7 12.29 -2.59 3.08
C LEU A 7 11.61 -2.81 1.72
N ALA A 8 12.36 -3.30 0.73
CA ALA A 8 11.79 -3.60 -0.59
C ALA A 8 10.64 -4.61 -0.52
N VAL A 9 10.82 -5.69 0.26
CA VAL A 9 9.79 -6.72 0.44
C VAL A 9 8.54 -6.15 1.12
N ILE A 10 8.71 -5.31 2.15
CA ILE A 10 7.58 -4.64 2.82
C ILE A 10 6.82 -3.77 1.83
N PHE A 11 7.52 -2.93 1.06
CA PHE A 11 6.88 -2.05 0.08
C PHE A 11 6.10 -2.81 -0.98
N LEU A 12 6.63 -3.93 -1.47
CA LEU A 12 5.94 -4.77 -2.45
C LEU A 12 4.71 -5.46 -1.86
N ILE A 13 4.83 -6.09 -0.69
CA ILE A 13 3.70 -6.78 -0.06
C ILE A 13 2.59 -5.78 0.27
N PHE A 14 2.96 -4.65 0.88
CA PHE A 14 1.99 -3.63 1.27
C PHE A 14 1.36 -2.97 0.05
N GLY A 15 2.15 -2.61 -0.97
CA GLY A 15 1.65 -2.05 -2.22
C GLY A 15 0.67 -2.98 -2.94
N PHE A 16 0.99 -4.28 -3.02
CA PHE A 16 0.09 -5.28 -3.58
C PHE A 16 -1.23 -5.40 -2.79
N TRP A 17 -1.15 -5.37 -1.45
CA TRP A 17 -2.32 -5.45 -0.59
C TRP A 17 -3.23 -4.22 -0.74
N MET A 18 -2.64 -3.02 -0.88
CA MET A 18 -3.38 -1.78 -1.16
C MET A 18 -4.15 -1.81 -2.47
N ILE A 19 -3.62 -2.50 -3.49
CA ILE A 19 -4.27 -2.61 -4.79
C ILE A 19 -5.41 -3.63 -4.75
N THR A 20 -5.19 -4.77 -4.08
CA THR A 20 -6.08 -5.93 -4.12
C THR A 20 -7.24 -5.83 -3.12
N VAL A 21 -6.99 -5.35 -1.90
CA VAL A 21 -8.00 -5.34 -0.82
C VAL A 21 -8.06 -3.96 -0.14
N PRO A 22 -8.42 -2.89 -0.87
CA PRO A 22 -8.51 -1.54 -0.31
C PRO A 22 -9.57 -1.42 0.80
N TRP A 23 -10.58 -2.29 0.81
CA TRP A 23 -11.60 -2.33 1.86
C TRP A 23 -11.01 -2.67 3.23
N LEU A 24 -10.04 -3.57 3.29
CA LEU A 24 -9.40 -3.99 4.54
C LEU A 24 -8.51 -2.88 5.11
N LEU A 25 -7.80 -2.17 4.24
CA LEU A 25 -7.06 -0.96 4.63
C LEU A 25 -7.98 0.11 5.16
N TRP A 26 -9.09 0.38 4.46
CA TRP A 26 -10.09 1.33 4.93
C TRP A 26 -10.62 0.94 6.30
N TRP A 27 -10.91 -0.34 6.51
CA TRP A 27 -11.39 -0.84 7.78
C TRP A 27 -10.38 -0.60 8.90
N ILE A 28 -9.08 -0.80 8.66
CA ILE A 28 -8.03 -0.58 9.67
C ILE A 28 -7.77 0.92 9.90
N THR A 29 -7.72 1.73 8.85
CA THR A 29 -7.23 3.11 8.96
C THR A 29 -8.33 4.15 9.16
N GLU A 30 -9.55 3.88 8.68
CA GLU A 30 -10.58 4.91 8.51
C GLU A 30 -11.96 4.52 9.08
N SER A 31 -12.30 3.23 9.23
CA SER A 31 -13.64 2.83 9.71
C SER A 31 -14.00 3.43 11.07
N TRP A 32 -13.02 3.51 11.97
CA TRP A 32 -13.13 4.12 13.30
C TRP A 32 -13.29 5.65 13.31
N ARG A 33 -13.02 6.35 12.19
CA ARG A 33 -13.11 7.81 12.10
C ARG A 33 -14.51 8.31 11.75
N SER A 34 -15.35 7.46 11.19
CA SER A 34 -16.72 7.80 10.84
C SER A 34 -17.70 6.90 11.58
N LYS A 35 -18.63 7.49 12.32
CA LYS A 35 -19.66 6.73 13.07
C LYS A 35 -20.67 6.00 12.17
N ASP A 36 -20.84 6.48 10.93
CA ASP A 36 -21.89 6.01 10.01
C ASP A 36 -21.35 5.60 8.63
N ALA A 37 -20.04 5.35 8.49
CA ALA A 37 -19.52 4.92 7.19
C ALA A 37 -19.80 3.44 6.94
N GLU A 38 -20.59 3.16 5.91
CA GLU A 38 -20.92 1.79 5.47
C GLU A 38 -19.77 1.13 4.68
N GLY A 39 -18.73 1.89 4.31
CA GLY A 39 -17.58 1.37 3.57
C GLY A 39 -16.64 2.46 3.04
N PRO A 40 -15.55 2.07 2.36
CA PRO A 40 -14.67 3.00 1.69
C PRO A 40 -15.39 3.76 0.59
N SER A 41 -15.13 5.06 0.49
CA SER A 41 -15.57 5.86 -0.65
C SER A 41 -14.81 5.46 -1.93
N ASP A 42 -15.42 5.72 -3.10
CA ASP A 42 -14.76 5.51 -4.39
C ASP A 42 -13.43 6.26 -4.50
N LEU A 43 -13.37 7.47 -3.90
CA LEU A 43 -12.15 8.26 -3.84
C LEU A 43 -11.07 7.55 -3.02
N TYR A 44 -11.42 7.01 -1.85
CA TYR A 44 -10.50 6.23 -1.03
C TYR A 44 -9.96 5.01 -1.78
N ILE A 45 -10.83 4.28 -2.48
CA ILE A 45 -10.42 3.10 -3.28
C ILE A 45 -9.43 3.52 -4.38
N ARG A 46 -9.72 4.60 -5.12
CA ARG A 46 -8.84 5.09 -6.19
C ARG A 46 -7.49 5.54 -5.64
N ILE A 47 -7.49 6.35 -4.58
CA ILE A 47 -6.26 6.85 -3.95
C ILE A 47 -5.44 5.67 -3.39
N SER A 48 -6.07 4.71 -2.72
CA SER A 48 -5.38 3.53 -2.16
C SER A 48 -4.70 2.70 -3.24
N LYS A 49 -5.36 2.49 -4.38
CA LYS A 49 -4.77 1.79 -5.53
C LYS A 49 -3.59 2.56 -6.13
N ILE A 50 -3.72 3.87 -6.30
CA ILE A 50 -2.62 4.72 -6.82
C ILE A 50 -1.42 4.67 -5.85
N THR A 51 -1.66 4.85 -4.56
CA THR A 51 -0.61 4.75 -3.54
C THR A 51 0.01 3.35 -3.51
N GLY A 52 -0.78 2.29 -3.66
CA GLY A 52 -0.28 0.92 -3.76
C GLY A 52 0.63 0.71 -4.96
N VAL A 53 0.30 1.28 -6.13
CA VAL A 53 1.18 1.25 -7.31
C VAL A 53 2.48 2.01 -7.05
N LEU A 54 2.42 3.17 -6.40
CA LEU A 54 3.63 3.92 -6.01
C LEU A 54 4.51 3.10 -5.07
N PHE A 55 3.92 2.44 -4.06
CA PHE A 55 4.63 1.54 -3.16
C PHE A 55 5.32 0.39 -3.92
N MET A 56 4.64 -0.21 -4.91
CA MET A 56 5.23 -1.23 -5.76
C MET A 56 6.43 -0.71 -6.56
N ILE A 57 6.34 0.51 -7.12
CA ILE A 57 7.43 1.17 -7.84
C ILE A 57 8.63 1.41 -6.92
N PHE A 58 8.40 1.95 -5.72
CA PHE A 58 9.46 2.18 -4.74
C PHE A 58 10.13 0.87 -4.30
N GLY A 59 9.35 -0.19 -4.08
CA GLY A 59 9.88 -1.53 -3.79
C GLY A 59 10.77 -2.06 -4.92
N ALA A 60 10.33 -1.91 -6.18
CA ALA A 60 11.11 -2.33 -7.34
C ALA A 60 12.40 -1.51 -7.50
N LEU A 61 12.36 -0.18 -7.29
CA LEU A 61 13.55 0.67 -7.34
C LEU A 61 14.57 0.28 -6.27
N ASN A 62 14.12 -0.06 -5.06
CA ASN A 62 15.02 -0.55 -4.01
C ASN A 62 15.68 -1.88 -4.40
N ILE A 63 14.97 -2.76 -5.12
CA ILE A 63 15.56 -4.00 -5.65
C ILE A 63 16.67 -3.66 -6.66
N VAL A 64 16.42 -2.73 -7.59
CA VAL A 64 17.43 -2.32 -8.57
C VAL A 64 18.67 -1.73 -7.89
N ASP A 65 18.48 -0.89 -6.87
CA ASP A 65 19.56 -0.25 -6.10
C ASP A 65 20.43 -1.27 -5.34
N ILE A 66 19.93 -2.47 -5.05
CA ILE A 66 20.75 -3.53 -4.44
C ILE A 66 21.80 -4.09 -5.41
N PHE A 67 21.56 -3.99 -6.72
CA PHE A 67 22.43 -4.55 -7.76
C PHE A 67 23.40 -3.54 -8.39
N VAL A 68 23.27 -2.24 -8.07
CA VAL A 68 24.12 -1.14 -8.54
C VAL A 68 25.13 -0.79 -7.46
#